data_AF-A0A937NMK7-F1
#
_entry.id   AF-A0A937NMK7-F1
#
_cell.length_a   1.000
_cell.length_b   1.000
_cell.length_c   1.000
_cell.angle_alpha   90.00
_cell.angle_beta   90.00
_cell.angle_gamma   90.00
#
_symmetry.space_group_name_H-M   'P 1'
#
loop_
_entity.id
_entity.type
_entity.pdbx_description
1 polymer ?
#
loop_
_entity_poly.entity_id
_entity_poly.type
_entity_poly.pdbx_seq_one_letter_code
_entity_poly.pdbx_strand_id
1 'polypeptide(L)'
;MALWGGRFTTATDDLMRHFGDSIEFDRRMYEADVQGSIAYAGALARAGLITVSERDQLVAGLEQVHAEFDAGAFQIKPGDEDIHTAVERRLGELVGPVAGKLHTGRSRNDQVTTDLR
;
A
#
# COMPACT_ATOMS: atom_id res chain seq x y z
N MET A 1 4.83 9.94 5.98
CA MET A 1 6.23 9.61 6.31
C MET A 1 6.65 8.62 5.23
N ALA A 2 7.67 8.93 4.43
CA ALA A 2 8.06 8.09 3.29
C ALA A 2 8.38 6.66 3.75
N LEU A 3 7.99 5.65 2.97
CA LEU A 3 8.10 4.23 3.34
C LEU A 3 9.55 3.82 3.69
N TRP A 4 10.54 4.55 3.14
CA TRP A 4 11.97 4.31 3.29
C TRP A 4 12.71 5.46 4.01
N GLY A 5 11.98 6.46 4.52
CA GLY A 5 12.55 7.69 5.06
C GLY A 5 13.29 7.53 6.40
N GLY A 6 13.09 6.41 7.11
CA GLY A 6 13.62 6.19 8.46
C GLY A 6 15.15 6.12 8.58
N ARG A 7 15.88 6.04 7.45
CA ARG A 7 17.34 5.96 7.40
C ARG A 7 18.02 7.26 6.95
N PHE A 8 17.25 8.27 6.56
CA PHE A 8 17.77 9.56 6.12
C PHE A 8 17.63 10.61 7.22
N THR A 9 18.61 11.51 7.34
CA THR A 9 18.61 12.60 8.33
C THR A 9 18.01 13.90 7.80
N THR A 10 17.81 14.00 6.49
CA THR A 10 17.24 15.17 5.80
C THR A 10 16.14 14.72 4.84
N ALA A 11 15.24 15.64 4.50
CA ALA A 11 14.24 15.39 3.47
C ALA A 11 14.90 15.19 2.10
N THR A 12 14.29 14.33 1.27
CA THR A 12 14.65 14.18 -0.14
C THR A 12 14.34 15.48 -0.88
N ASP A 13 15.27 15.92 -1.72
CA ASP A 13 15.12 17.08 -2.59
C ASP A 13 13.87 16.95 -3.47
N ASP A 14 13.16 18.06 -3.69
CA ASP A 14 11.91 18.06 -4.43
C ASP A 14 12.09 17.58 -5.87
N LEU A 15 13.19 17.92 -6.55
CA LEU A 15 13.49 17.43 -7.90
C LEU A 15 13.69 15.92 -7.91
N MET A 16 14.37 15.40 -6.89
CA MET A 16 14.60 13.96 -6.74
C MET A 16 13.29 13.21 -6.47
N ARG A 17 12.36 13.78 -5.70
CA ARG A 17 11.02 13.19 -5.51
C ARG A 17 10.26 13.12 -6.83
N HIS A 18 10.13 14.24 -7.55
CA HIS A 18 9.43 14.26 -8.84
C HIS A 18 10.04 13.31 -9.88
N PHE A 19 11.35 13.08 -9.84
CA PHE A 19 12.01 12.13 -10.71
C PHE A 19 11.76 10.66 -10.30
N GLY A 20 11.65 10.38 -9.00
CA GLY A 20 11.49 9.03 -8.47
C GLY A 20 10.05 8.56 -8.35
N ASP A 21 9.10 9.47 -8.16
CA ASP A 21 7.69 9.15 -7.96
C ASP A 21 7.07 8.54 -9.23
N SER A 22 6.35 7.43 -9.08
CA SER A 22 5.67 6.73 -10.17
C SER A 22 4.15 6.86 -10.16
N ILE A 23 3.59 7.46 -9.10
CA ILE A 23 2.13 7.56 -8.87
C ILE A 23 1.33 8.09 -10.06
N GLU A 24 1.89 9.02 -10.83
CA GLU A 24 1.22 9.63 -11.98
C GLU A 24 0.85 8.62 -13.07
N PHE A 25 1.61 7.52 -13.21
CA PHE A 25 1.37 6.50 -14.21
C PHE A 25 1.03 5.12 -13.62
N ASP A 26 1.53 4.78 -12.43
CA ASP A 26 1.33 3.46 -11.84
C ASP A 26 -0.01 3.32 -11.10
N ARG A 27 -0.71 4.42 -10.81
CA ARG A 27 -2.05 4.41 -10.20
C ARG A 27 -3.07 3.53 -10.93
N ARG A 28 -2.84 3.26 -12.21
CA ARG A 28 -3.63 2.32 -13.02
C ARG A 28 -3.60 0.89 -12.49
N MET A 29 -2.63 0.55 -11.64
CA MET A 29 -2.43 -0.79 -11.07
C MET A 29 -3.16 -0.97 -9.72
N TYR A 30 -3.96 -0.01 -9.27
CA TYR A 30 -4.61 -0.07 -7.94
C TYR A 30 -5.41 -1.34 -7.71
N GLU A 31 -6.13 -1.82 -8.74
CA GLU A 31 -6.96 -3.03 -8.63
C GLU A 31 -6.08 -4.24 -8.36
N ALA A 32 -4.99 -4.40 -9.11
CA ALA A 32 -4.04 -5.49 -8.93
C ALA A 32 -3.35 -5.42 -7.56
N ASP A 33 -2.87 -4.24 -7.15
CA ASP A 33 -2.21 -4.04 -5.85
C ASP A 33 -3.15 -4.38 -4.68
N VAL A 34 -4.41 -3.93 -4.74
CA VAL A 34 -5.39 -4.21 -3.69
C VAL A 34 -5.71 -5.71 -3.63
N GLN A 35 -5.98 -6.35 -4.76
CA GLN A 35 -6.28 -7.79 -4.80
C GLN A 35 -5.08 -8.63 -4.33
N GLY A 36 -3.87 -8.29 -4.79
CA GLY A 36 -2.63 -8.92 -4.34
C GLY A 36 -2.41 -8.76 -2.84
N SER A 37 -2.73 -7.58 -2.30
CA SER A 37 -2.66 -7.30 -0.86
C SER A 37 -3.71 -8.06 -0.04
N ILE A 38 -4.93 -8.24 -0.53
CA ILE A 38 -5.95 -9.10 0.09
C ILE A 38 -5.46 -10.55 0.17
N ALA A 39 -4.92 -11.07 -0.93
CA ALA A 39 -4.36 -12.42 -0.97
C ALA A 39 -3.17 -12.57 0.00
N TYR A 40 -2.32 -11.55 0.09
CA TYR A 40 -1.17 -11.53 0.99
C TYR A 40 -1.57 -11.49 2.47
N ALA A 41 -2.58 -10.69 2.85
CA ALA A 41 -3.16 -10.72 4.20
C ALA A 41 -3.63 -12.13 4.57
N GLY A 42 -4.29 -12.83 3.64
CA GLY A 42 -4.65 -14.24 3.80
C GLY A 42 -3.44 -15.16 4.01
N ALA A 43 -2.35 -14.94 3.27
CA ALA A 43 -1.11 -15.70 3.43
C ALA A 43 -0.44 -15.47 4.80
N LEU A 44 -0.37 -14.23 5.27
CA LEU A 44 0.16 -13.88 6.58
C LEU A 44 -0.62 -14.55 7.72
N ALA A 45 -1.95 -14.58 7.63
CA ALA A 45 -2.79 -15.24 8.61
C ALA A 45 -2.55 -16.76 8.64
N ARG A 46 -2.44 -17.39 7.46
CA ARG A 46 -2.08 -18.82 7.36
C ARG A 46 -0.70 -19.13 7.93
N ALA A 47 0.25 -18.20 7.79
CA ALA A 47 1.59 -18.32 8.37
C ALA A 47 1.63 -18.00 9.88
N GLY A 48 0.52 -17.58 10.49
CA GLY A 48 0.45 -17.22 11.91
C GLY A 48 1.13 -15.89 12.27
N LEU A 49 1.42 -15.04 11.28
CA LEU A 49 2.07 -13.73 11.48
C LEU A 49 1.08 -12.64 11.87
N ILE A 50 -0.20 -12.83 11.54
CA ILE A 50 -1.33 -12.01 11.98
C ILE A 50 -2.48 -12.90 12.42
N THR A 51 -3.36 -12.39 13.27
CA THR A 51 -4.59 -13.09 13.67
C THR A 51 -5.64 -13.07 12.56
N VAL A 52 -6.62 -13.97 12.66
CA VAL A 52 -7.80 -13.98 11.75
C VAL A 52 -8.55 -12.66 11.82
N SER A 53 -8.71 -12.07 13.01
CA SER A 53 -9.36 -10.78 13.18
C SER A 53 -8.59 -9.64 12.51
N GLU A 54 -7.25 -9.64 12.61
CA GLU A 54 -6.42 -8.63 11.93
C GLU A 54 -6.47 -8.79 10.40
N ARG A 55 -6.47 -10.03 9.90
CA ARG A 55 -6.70 -10.31 8.48
C ARG A 55 -8.04 -9.72 8.01
N ASP A 56 -9.12 -10.01 8.73
CA ASP A 56 -10.46 -9.56 8.33
C ASP A 56 -10.57 -8.03 8.34
N GLN A 57 -9.92 -7.38 9.31
CA GLN A 57 -9.81 -5.94 9.36
C GLN A 57 -9.03 -5.38 8.15
N LEU A 58 -7.89 -5.98 7.79
CA LEU A 58 -7.11 -5.58 6.62
C LEU A 58 -7.88 -5.77 5.32
N VAL A 59 -8.56 -6.91 5.15
CA VAL A 59 -9.35 -7.20 3.95
C VAL A 59 -10.49 -6.20 3.80
N ALA A 60 -11.28 -5.97 4.85
CA ALA A 60 -12.37 -4.99 4.80
C ALA A 60 -11.86 -3.57 4.49
N GLY A 61 -10.70 -3.18 5.06
CA GLY A 61 -10.07 -1.90 4.76
C GLY A 61 -9.62 -1.80 3.29
N LEU A 62 -9.02 -2.86 2.74
CA LEU A 62 -8.58 -2.92 1.34
C LEU A 62 -9.77 -2.91 0.37
N GLU A 63 -10.86 -3.61 0.67
CA GLU A 63 -12.11 -3.56 -0.10
C GLU A 63 -12.71 -2.15 -0.11
N GLN A 64 -12.64 -1.43 1.02
CA GLN A 64 -13.05 -0.03 1.07
C GLN A 64 -12.14 0.86 0.21
N VAL A 65 -10.81 0.65 0.24
CA VAL A 65 -9.87 1.37 -0.65
C VAL A 65 -10.24 1.12 -2.12
N HIS A 66 -10.51 -0.12 -2.51
CA HIS A 66 -10.95 -0.47 -3.86
C HIS A 66 -12.22 0.30 -4.26
N ALA A 67 -13.23 0.29 -3.40
CA ALA A 67 -14.49 0.98 -3.64
C ALA A 67 -14.31 2.50 -3.79
N GLU A 68 -13.36 3.10 -3.05
CA GLU A 68 -13.01 4.52 -3.21
C GLU A 68 -12.37 4.81 -4.58
N PHE A 69 -11.55 3.91 -5.11
CA PHE A 69 -11.01 4.05 -6.47
C PHE A 69 -12.10 3.88 -7.53
N ASP A 70 -12.95 2.86 -7.42
CA ASP A 70 -14.06 2.61 -8.36
C ASP A 70 -15.04 3.78 -8.42
N ALA A 71 -15.30 4.41 -7.28
CA ALA A 71 -16.17 5.59 -7.18
C ALA A 71 -15.50 6.89 -7.63
N GLY A 72 -14.20 6.89 -7.97
CA GLY A 72 -13.42 8.10 -8.24
C GLY A 72 -13.27 9.02 -7.03
N ALA A 73 -13.50 8.49 -5.82
CA ALA A 73 -13.44 9.23 -4.56
C ALA A 73 -12.04 9.23 -3.94
N PHE A 74 -11.19 8.25 -4.30
CA PHE A 74 -9.83 8.15 -3.78
C PHE A 74 -9.01 9.39 -4.13
N GLN A 75 -8.40 10.00 -3.11
CA GLN A 75 -7.55 11.18 -3.25
C GLN A 75 -6.08 10.76 -3.09
N ILE A 76 -5.30 10.91 -4.16
CA ILE A 76 -3.84 10.87 -4.10
C ILE A 76 -3.38 12.08 -3.29
N LYS A 77 -2.52 11.86 -2.30
CA LYS A 77 -2.03 12.91 -1.39
C LYS A 77 -0.56 13.24 -1.68
N PRO A 78 -0.11 14.46 -1.34
CA PRO A 78 1.31 14.76 -1.34
C PRO A 78 2.09 13.76 -0.48
N GLY A 79 3.11 13.13 -1.08
CA GLY A 79 3.93 12.11 -0.44
C GLY A 79 3.50 10.66 -0.72
N ASP A 80 2.45 10.45 -1.51
CA ASP A 80 2.21 9.15 -2.17
C ASP A 80 3.21 9.04 -3.34
N GLU A 81 4.29 8.26 -3.15
CA GLU A 81 5.40 8.10 -4.10
C GLU A 81 4.97 7.22 -5.29
N ASP A 82 4.18 6.19 -5.01
CA ASP A 82 3.71 5.15 -5.92
C ASP A 82 2.31 4.66 -5.50
N ILE A 83 1.65 3.84 -6.32
CA ILE A 83 0.33 3.29 -5.98
C ILE A 83 0.34 2.50 -4.65
N HIS A 84 1.43 1.80 -4.36
CA HIS A 84 1.55 0.94 -3.19
C HIS A 84 1.58 1.76 -1.89
N THR A 85 2.30 2.88 -1.88
CA THR A 85 2.34 3.83 -0.76
C THR A 85 1.00 4.53 -0.60
N ALA A 86 0.30 4.86 -1.70
CA ALA A 86 -1.03 5.43 -1.64
C ALA A 86 -2.06 4.48 -0.99
N VAL A 87 -2.07 3.21 -1.41
CA VAL A 87 -2.94 2.16 -0.85
C VAL A 87 -2.61 1.92 0.61
N GLU A 88 -1.33 1.77 0.97
CA GLU A 88 -0.93 1.52 2.36
C GLU A 88 -1.21 2.71 3.28
N ARG A 89 -1.00 3.95 2.81
CA ARG A 89 -1.40 5.15 3.54
C ARG A 89 -2.90 5.12 3.81
N ARG A 90 -3.72 4.93 2.76
CA ARG A 90 -5.17 4.96 2.91
C ARG A 90 -5.67 3.83 3.81
N LEU A 91 -5.11 2.63 3.67
CA LEU A 91 -5.39 1.52 4.57
C LEU A 91 -5.05 1.88 6.03
N GLY A 92 -3.89 2.49 6.28
CA GLY A 92 -3.51 2.97 7.60
C GLY A 92 -4.48 4.00 8.19
N GLU A 93 -5.06 4.88 7.37
CA GLU A 93 -6.11 5.82 7.78
C GLU A 93 -7.42 5.12 8.17
N LEU A 94 -7.74 3.99 7.55
CA LEU A 94 -8.98 3.24 7.77
C LEU A 94 -8.89 2.29 8.97
N VAL A 95 -7.78 1.55 9.08
CA VAL A 95 -7.65 0.45 10.05
C VAL A 95 -6.59 0.69 11.12
N GLY A 96 -5.85 1.80 11.03
CA GLY A 96 -4.84 2.18 12.01
C GLY A 96 -3.58 1.30 11.97
N PRO A 97 -2.92 1.06 13.12
CA PRO A 97 -1.59 0.44 13.16
C PRO A 97 -1.49 -0.97 12.57
N VAL A 98 -2.61 -1.71 12.47
CA VAL A 98 -2.62 -3.05 11.89
C VAL A 98 -2.18 -3.04 10.41
N ALA A 99 -2.42 -1.94 9.69
CA ALA A 99 -1.99 -1.76 8.30
C ALA A 99 -0.48 -2.00 8.12
N GLY A 100 0.34 -1.57 9.10
CA GLY A 100 1.79 -1.76 9.06
C GLY A 100 2.25 -3.22 9.09
N LYS A 101 1.37 -4.16 9.49
CA LYS A 101 1.69 -5.60 9.48
C LYS A 101 1.58 -6.20 8.08
N LEU A 102 0.85 -5.57 7.16
CA LEU A 102 0.58 -6.12 5.82
C LEU A 102 1.86 -6.28 4.99
N HIS A 103 2.88 -5.46 5.23
CA HIS A 103 4.16 -5.51 4.50
C HIS A 103 5.17 -6.50 5.12
N THR A 104 4.78 -7.27 6.14
CA THR A 104 5.69 -8.23 6.82
C THR A 104 6.13 -9.31 5.85
N GLY A 105 7.43 -9.37 5.53
CA GLY A 105 7.98 -10.39 4.64
C GLY A 105 7.71 -10.16 3.14
N ARG A 106 7.21 -8.96 2.78
CA ARG A 106 6.99 -8.52 1.39
C ARG A 106 8.02 -7.44 1.04
N SER A 107 8.37 -7.35 -0.24
CA SER A 107 9.14 -6.25 -0.81
C SER A 107 8.33 -5.60 -1.93
N ARG A 108 8.65 -4.34 -2.26
CA ARG A 108 8.11 -3.71 -3.47
C ARG A 108 8.54 -4.44 -4.74
N ASN A 109 9.69 -5.11 -4.74
CA ASN A 109 10.19 -5.85 -5.89
C ASN A 109 9.25 -7.01 -6.30
N ASP A 110 8.82 -7.84 -5.35
CA ASP A 110 7.89 -8.95 -5.64
C ASP A 110 6.46 -8.45 -5.83
N GLN A 111 6.05 -7.42 -5.08
CA GLN A 111 4.72 -6.84 -5.20
C GLN A 111 4.48 -6.24 -6.58
N VAL A 112 5.32 -5.29 -7.04
CA VAL A 112 5.14 -4.67 -8.37
C VAL A 112 5.22 -5.71 -9.50
N THR A 113 6.06 -6.73 -9.33
CA THR A 113 6.19 -7.84 -10.28
C THR A 113 4.95 -8.71 -10.34
N THR A 114 4.22 -8.81 -9.23
CA THR A 114 2.91 -9.49 -9.13
C THR A 114 1.83 -8.63 -9.78
N ASP A 115 1.78 -7.34 -9.45
CA ASP A 115 0.74 -6.43 -9.94
C ASP A 115 0.77 -6.23 -11.47
N LEU A 116 1.94 -6.39 -12.08
CA LEU A 116 2.14 -6.26 -13.53
C LEU A 116 1.69 -7.47 -14.37
N ARG A 117 1.34 -8.61 -13.77
CA ARG A 117 1.10 -9.88 -14.48
C ARG A 117 -0.30 -10.44 -14.28
#